data_AF-A0A818WEA3-F1
#
_entry.id   AF-A0A818WEA3-F1
#
_cell.length_a   1.000
_cell.length_b   1.000
_cell.length_c   1.000
_cell.angle_alpha   90.00
_cell.angle_beta   90.00
_cell.angle_gamma   90.00
#
_symmetry.space_group_name_H-M   'P 1'
#
loop_
_entity.id
_entity.type
_entity.pdbx_description
1 polymer ?
#
loop_
_entity_poly.entity_id
_entity_poly.type
_entity_poly.pdbx_seq_one_letter_code
_entity_poly.pdbx_strand_id
1 'polypeptide(L)'
;DEINGGLIYGYDLEGNLYDGDKYFWVQAESLATAALLGGRLNDEKYWQWYDKIWDYSWKHFVDHKYGAWYRILTPTNEKYSDEKSPAGKTDYHTMGVCYEVLNVIDKE
;
A
#
# COMPACT_ATOMS: atom_id res chain seq x y z
N ASP A 1 -1.96 -2.62 -11.02
CA ASP A 1 -1.66 -3.75 -11.93
C ASP A 1 -2.89 -4.63 -12.02
N GLU A 2 -3.46 -4.71 -13.22
CA GLU A 2 -4.68 -5.49 -13.46
C GLU A 2 -4.43 -7.01 -13.50
N ILE A 3 -3.17 -7.44 -13.63
CA ILE A 3 -2.80 -8.85 -13.72
C ILE A 3 -2.51 -9.42 -12.33
N ASN A 4 -1.58 -8.81 -11.58
CA ASN A 4 -1.15 -9.35 -10.28
C ASN A 4 -1.67 -8.56 -9.07
N GLY A 5 -2.45 -7.49 -9.28
CA GLY A 5 -2.86 -6.59 -8.22
C GLY A 5 -1.73 -5.68 -7.72
N GLY A 6 -2.09 -4.70 -6.89
CA GLY A 6 -1.15 -3.73 -6.34
C GLY A 6 -0.74 -2.62 -7.29
N LEU A 7 -0.20 -1.56 -6.71
CA LEU A 7 0.41 -0.45 -7.43
C LEU A 7 1.88 -0.77 -7.69
N ILE A 8 2.31 -0.58 -8.93
CA ILE A 8 3.72 -0.67 -9.32
C ILE A 8 4.51 0.53 -8.79
N TYR A 9 5.83 0.43 -8.83
CA TYR A 9 6.69 1.49 -8.34
C TYR A 9 6.72 2.72 -9.23
N GLY A 10 6.76 2.54 -10.55
CA GLY A 10 6.85 3.70 -11.43
C GLY A 10 6.71 3.42 -12.92
N TYR A 11 6.31 4.48 -13.60
CA TYR A 11 6.29 4.61 -15.05
C TYR A 11 7.41 5.55 -15.50
N ASP A 12 7.84 5.43 -16.76
CA ASP A 12 8.70 6.42 -17.40
C ASP A 12 7.92 7.69 -17.78
N LEU A 13 8.58 8.67 -18.39
CA LEU A 13 7.97 9.96 -18.75
C LEU A 13 6.93 9.82 -19.88
N GLU A 14 7.03 8.74 -20.65
CA GLU A 14 6.12 8.37 -21.72
C GLU A 14 4.92 7.54 -21.21
N GLY A 15 4.91 7.17 -19.93
CA GLY A 15 3.86 6.38 -19.29
C GLY A 15 4.02 4.86 -19.44
N ASN A 16 5.15 4.37 -19.94
CA ASN A 16 5.42 2.94 -19.99
C ASN A 16 5.86 2.43 -18.62
N LEU A 17 5.64 1.14 -18.36
CA LEU A 17 6.14 0.47 -17.17
C LEU A 17 7.66 0.59 -17.10
N TYR A 18 8.17 1.25 -16.06
CA TYR A 18 9.61 1.39 -15.82
C TYR A 18 10.08 0.47 -14.70
N ASP A 19 9.36 0.49 -13.57
CA ASP A 19 9.62 -0.39 -12.44
C ASP A 19 8.30 -1.01 -11.95
N GLY A 20 8.20 -2.32 -12.14
CA GLY A 20 7.02 -3.13 -11.80
C GLY A 20 7.01 -3.65 -10.37
N ASP A 21 8.06 -3.39 -9.60
CA ASP A 21 8.13 -3.83 -8.22
C ASP A 21 7.02 -3.20 -7.38
N LYS A 22 6.62 -3.93 -6.35
CA LYS A 22 5.53 -3.53 -5.46
C LYS A 22 6.17 -3.12 -4.15
N TYR A 23 6.05 -1.84 -3.79
CA TYR A 23 6.63 -1.30 -2.55
C TYR A 23 5.56 -1.10 -1.49
N PHE A 24 5.91 -1.43 -0.25
CA PHE A 24 5.00 -1.35 0.90
C PHE A 24 4.45 0.06 1.13
N TRP A 25 5.32 1.07 1.02
CA TRP A 25 4.98 2.46 1.27
C TRP A 25 4.07 3.03 0.18
N VAL A 26 4.23 2.59 -1.08
CA VAL A 26 3.35 3.01 -2.19
C VAL A 26 1.92 2.57 -1.92
N GLN A 27 1.74 1.32 -1.43
CA GLN A 27 0.40 0.84 -1.09
C GLN A 27 -0.16 1.59 0.12
N ALA A 28 0.64 1.74 1.18
CA ALA A 28 0.22 2.43 2.40
C ALA A 28 -0.21 3.88 2.12
N GLU A 29 0.61 4.69 1.45
CA GLU A 29 0.28 6.10 1.19
C GLU A 29 -0.93 6.25 0.27
N SER A 30 -1.09 5.35 -0.70
CA SER A 30 -2.25 5.33 -1.59
C SER A 30 -3.54 4.95 -0.85
N LEU A 31 -3.45 4.04 0.12
CA LEU A 31 -4.54 3.68 1.01
C LEU A 31 -4.98 4.90 1.85
N ALA A 32 -4.06 5.59 2.53
CA ALA A 32 -4.39 6.81 3.28
C ALA A 32 -5.04 7.86 2.37
N THR A 33 -4.48 8.07 1.19
CA THR A 33 -5.02 9.01 0.20
C THR A 33 -6.46 8.64 -0.17
N ALA A 34 -6.75 7.37 -0.40
CA ALA A 34 -8.09 6.89 -0.70
C ALA A 34 -9.07 7.14 0.46
N ALA A 35 -8.70 6.83 1.71
CA ALA A 35 -9.52 7.11 2.88
C ALA A 35 -9.79 8.62 3.06
N LEU A 36 -8.74 9.45 2.94
CA LEU A 36 -8.86 10.90 3.07
C LEU A 36 -9.76 11.50 1.99
N LEU A 37 -9.65 11.05 0.74
CA LEU A 37 -10.53 11.46 -0.34
C LEU A 37 -11.97 10.98 -0.12
N GLY A 38 -12.15 9.73 0.34
CA GLY A 38 -13.46 9.16 0.68
C GLY A 38 -14.17 9.98 1.76
N GLY A 39 -13.50 10.28 2.87
CA GLY A 39 -14.06 11.11 3.94
C GLY A 39 -14.28 12.57 3.54
N ARG A 40 -13.38 13.16 2.73
CA ARG A 40 -13.47 14.58 2.36
C ARG A 40 -14.54 14.84 1.29
N LEU A 41 -14.68 13.95 0.31
CA LEU A 41 -15.56 14.12 -0.83
C LEU A 41 -16.89 13.38 -0.67
N ASN A 42 -17.00 12.48 0.32
CA ASN A 42 -18.15 11.61 0.55
C ASN A 42 -18.53 10.82 -0.72
N ASP A 43 -17.51 10.28 -1.39
CA ASP A 43 -17.63 9.54 -2.64
C ASP A 43 -17.14 8.11 -2.44
N GLU A 44 -18.09 7.17 -2.55
CA GLU A 44 -17.92 5.73 -2.32
C GLU A 44 -16.79 5.11 -3.16
N LYS A 45 -16.50 5.67 -4.34
CA LYS A 45 -15.44 5.13 -5.20
C LYS A 45 -14.08 5.11 -4.50
N TYR A 46 -13.82 6.06 -3.59
CA TYR A 46 -12.55 6.10 -2.87
C TYR A 46 -12.49 5.10 -1.73
N TRP A 47 -13.61 4.77 -1.10
CA TRP A 47 -13.68 3.65 -0.14
C TRP A 47 -13.49 2.30 -0.83
N GLN A 48 -14.03 2.12 -2.04
CA GLN A 48 -13.75 0.93 -2.86
C GLN A 48 -12.26 0.80 -3.21
N TRP A 49 -11.58 1.93 -3.48
CA TRP A 49 -10.13 1.93 -3.68
C TRP A 49 -9.36 1.63 -2.40
N TYR A 50 -9.80 2.18 -1.26
CA TYR A 50 -9.25 1.87 0.05
C TYR A 50 -9.32 0.35 0.30
N ASP A 51 -10.49 -0.26 0.17
CA ASP A 51 -10.67 -1.71 0.38
C ASP A 51 -9.81 -2.53 -0.59
N LYS A 52 -9.79 -2.18 -1.88
CA LYS A 52 -8.97 -2.87 -2.89
C LYS A 52 -7.47 -2.85 -2.55
N ILE A 53 -6.95 -1.72 -2.08
CA ILE A 53 -5.54 -1.58 -1.73
C ILE A 53 -5.25 -2.30 -0.42
N TRP A 54 -6.15 -2.23 0.56
CA TRP A 54 -6.00 -2.92 1.83
C TRP A 54 -6.00 -4.43 1.66
N ASP A 55 -6.95 -4.99 0.90
CA ASP A 55 -7.04 -6.42 0.62
C ASP A 55 -5.77 -6.96 -0.04
N TYR A 56 -5.26 -6.24 -1.04
CA TYR A 56 -4.00 -6.59 -1.69
C TYR A 56 -2.83 -6.57 -0.70
N SER A 57 -2.73 -5.50 0.08
CA SER A 57 -1.65 -5.31 1.04
C SER A 57 -1.68 -6.35 2.17
N TRP A 58 -2.87 -6.64 2.69
CA TRP A 58 -3.12 -7.65 3.70
C TRP A 58 -2.69 -9.03 3.21
N LYS A 59 -3.02 -9.36 1.96
CA LYS A 59 -2.68 -10.66 1.37
C LYS A 59 -1.19 -10.83 1.09
N HIS A 60 -0.51 -9.79 0.63
CA HIS A 60 0.83 -9.91 0.04
C HIS A 60 1.96 -9.27 0.86
N PHE A 61 1.70 -8.15 1.53
CA PHE A 61 2.73 -7.41 2.28
C PHE A 61 2.76 -7.75 3.77
N VAL A 62 1.60 -7.92 4.40
CA VAL A 62 1.53 -8.19 5.84
C VAL A 62 2.10 -9.58 6.13
N ASP A 63 3.12 -9.61 6.98
CA ASP A 63 3.64 -10.86 7.49
C ASP A 63 2.76 -11.34 8.66
N HIS A 64 1.83 -12.24 8.36
CA HIS A 64 0.91 -12.81 9.35
C HIS A 64 1.58 -13.68 10.42
N LYS A 65 2.84 -14.08 10.22
CA LYS A 65 3.56 -14.90 11.20
C LYS A 65 4.28 -14.04 12.24
N TYR A 66 4.93 -12.96 11.80
CA TYR A 66 5.79 -12.15 12.66
C TYR A 66 5.38 -10.68 12.78
N GLY A 67 4.31 -10.27 12.11
CA GLY A 67 3.86 -8.88 12.03
C GLY A 67 4.74 -8.01 11.12
N ALA A 68 4.33 -6.75 10.99
CA ALA A 68 4.87 -5.75 10.07
C ALA A 68 4.71 -6.13 8.59
N TRP A 69 5.18 -5.26 7.69
CA TRP A 69 5.05 -5.45 6.24
C TRP A 69 6.40 -5.80 5.61
N TYR A 70 6.43 -6.62 4.56
CA TYR A 70 7.63 -6.80 3.74
C TYR A 70 7.98 -5.51 3.01
N ARG A 71 9.26 -5.24 2.72
CA ARG A 71 9.69 -3.99 2.08
C ARG A 71 9.24 -3.89 0.61
N ILE A 72 9.46 -4.94 -0.15
CA ILE A 72 9.34 -4.97 -1.60
C ILE A 72 8.96 -6.36 -2.06
N LEU A 73 8.12 -6.45 -3.08
CA LEU A 73 7.81 -7.68 -3.79
C LEU A 73 8.11 -7.49 -5.29
N THR A 74 8.37 -8.59 -5.97
CA THR A 74 8.46 -8.64 -7.43
C THR A 74 7.12 -8.24 -8.07
N PRO A 75 7.06 -8.01 -9.40
CA PRO A 75 5.81 -7.73 -10.08
C PRO A 75 4.73 -8.82 -9.89
N THR A 76 5.16 -10.08 -9.67
CA THR A 76 4.31 -11.26 -9.42
C THR A 76 4.03 -11.54 -7.94
N ASN A 77 4.36 -10.60 -7.05
CA ASN A 77 4.15 -10.65 -5.60
C ASN A 77 5.03 -11.65 -4.83
N GLU A 78 6.20 -11.98 -5.35
CA GLU A 78 7.18 -12.81 -4.64
C GLU A 78 8.14 -11.95 -3.81
N LYS A 79 8.64 -12.49 -2.70
CA LYS A 79 9.65 -11.81 -1.89
C LYS A 79 11.03 -11.98 -2.53
N TYR A 80 11.80 -10.89 -2.58
CA TYR A 80 13.21 -10.97 -3.00
C TYR A 80 14.10 -11.66 -1.96
N SER A 81 13.85 -11.42 -0.68
CA SER A 81 14.61 -11.96 0.45
C SER A 81 13.80 -11.88 1.74
N ASP A 82 14.38 -12.37 2.84
CA ASP A 82 13.80 -12.22 4.18
C ASP A 82 14.27 -10.94 4.91
N GLU A 83 14.98 -10.03 4.22
CA GLU A 83 15.36 -8.73 4.76
C GLU A 83 14.14 -7.78 4.81
N LYS A 84 13.31 -7.94 5.85
CA LYS A 84 12.04 -7.22 6.00
C LYS A 84 12.23 -5.70 6.15
N SER A 85 13.26 -5.27 6.87
CA SER A 85 13.46 -3.88 7.29
C SER A 85 14.95 -3.51 7.32
N PRO A 86 15.57 -3.21 6.15
CA PRO A 86 16.87 -2.56 6.11
C PRO A 86 16.80 -1.12 6.66
N ALA A 87 17.95 -0.48 6.83
CA ALA A 87 18.03 0.92 7.25
C ALA A 87 17.10 1.81 6.38
N GLY A 88 16.27 2.61 7.05
CA GLY A 88 15.26 3.46 6.42
C GLY A 88 13.82 2.93 6.54
N LYS A 89 13.61 1.63 6.73
CA LYS A 89 12.27 1.06 6.96
C LYS A 89 12.06 0.70 8.42
N THR A 90 11.18 1.43 9.09
CA THR A 90 10.76 1.18 10.49
C THR A 90 9.24 1.00 10.60
N ASP A 91 8.58 0.68 9.48
CA ASP A 91 7.12 0.60 9.36
C ASP A 91 6.40 1.91 9.76
N TYR A 92 7.12 3.05 9.73
CA TYR A 92 6.52 4.36 9.98
C TYR A 92 5.45 4.71 8.95
N HIS A 93 5.66 4.37 7.68
CA HIS A 93 4.67 4.58 6.62
C HIS A 93 3.39 3.78 6.89
N THR A 94 3.50 2.51 7.26
CA THR A 94 2.34 1.63 7.43
C THR A 94 1.56 1.97 8.70
N MET A 95 2.25 2.15 9.84
CA MET A 95 1.59 2.57 11.08
C MET A 95 1.08 4.01 10.99
N GLY A 96 1.85 4.93 10.40
CA GLY A 96 1.48 6.33 10.23
C GLY A 96 0.21 6.49 9.40
N VAL A 97 0.11 5.74 8.30
CA VAL A 97 -1.11 5.67 7.48
C VAL A 97 -2.30 5.14 8.29
N CYS A 98 -2.14 4.11 9.11
CA CYS A 98 -3.23 3.63 9.97
C CYS A 98 -3.71 4.73 10.93
N TYR A 99 -2.78 5.47 11.56
CA TYR A 99 -3.15 6.62 12.40
C TYR A 99 -3.85 7.73 11.62
N GLU A 100 -3.43 8.00 10.39
CA GLU A 100 -4.08 9.00 9.54
C GLU A 100 -5.51 8.57 9.16
N VAL A 101 -5.71 7.29 8.84
CA VAL A 101 -7.04 6.74 8.53
C VAL A 101 -7.96 6.81 9.76
N LEU A 102 -7.45 6.53 10.97
CA LEU A 102 -8.22 6.66 12.22
C LEU A 102 -8.82 8.06 12.40
N ASN A 103 -8.10 9.12 12.01
CA ASN A 103 -8.61 10.50 12.05
C ASN A 103 -9.84 10.74 11.16
N VAL A 104 -10.11 9.86 10.20
CA VAL A 104 -11.24 9.97 9.25
C VAL A 104 -12.39 9.05 9.63
N ILE A 105 -12.10 7.84 10.12
CA ILE A 105 -13.12 6.83 10.45
C ILE A 105 -13.67 6.98 11.87
N ASP A 106 -12.91 7.49 12.83
CA ASP A 106 -13.32 7.62 14.25
C ASP A 106 -14.06 8.95 14.54
N LYS A 107 -14.63 9.60 13.52
CA LYS A 107 -15.45 10.80 13.72
C LYS A 107 -16.87 10.43 14.14
N GLU A 108 -17.04 10.14 15.43
CA GLU A 108 -18.31 10.34 16.14
C GLU A 108 -18.45 11.78 16.66
#